data_AF-A0A419K3F5-F1
#
_entry.id   AF-A0A419K3F5-F1
#
_cell.length_a   1.000
_cell.length_b   1.000
_cell.length_c   1.000
_cell.angle_alpha   90.00
_cell.angle_beta   90.00
_cell.angle_gamma   90.00
#
_symmetry.space_group_name_H-M   'P 1'
#
loop_
_entity.id
_entity.type
_entity.pdbx_description
1 polymer ?
#
loop_
_entity_poly.entity_id
_entity_poly.type
_entity_poly.pdbx_seq_one_letter_code
_entity_poly.pdbx_strand_id
1 'polypeptide(L)' 'MIKKGVNTLGETWVQTCERLLERLRRLSEKKDKDRLDIVQSMRFALYALQRSLLGWVNWVNNPRASASKSSKR' A
#
# COMPACT_ATOMS: atom_id res chain seq x y z
N MET A 1 -11.15 -23.91 -14.10
CA MET A 1 -9.87 -23.35 -13.62
C MET A 1 -9.25 -22.62 -14.81
N ILE A 2 -8.89 -21.35 -14.87
CA ILE A 2 -8.44 -20.33 -13.90
C ILE A 2 -8.89 -18.97 -14.47
N LYS A 3 -9.70 -18.18 -13.76
CA LYS A 3 -9.90 -16.75 -14.11
C LYS A 3 -8.83 -15.93 -13.39
N LYS A 4 -7.66 -15.74 -14.02
CA LYS A 4 -6.71 -14.71 -13.55
C LYS A 4 -7.30 -13.35 -13.92
N GLY A 5 -8.00 -12.74 -12.98
CA GLY A 5 -8.44 -11.37 -13.10
C GLY A 5 -7.21 -10.48 -13.27
N VAL A 6 -7.21 -9.68 -14.34
CA VAL A 6 -6.26 -8.57 -14.49
C VAL A 6 -6.57 -7.61 -13.34
N ASN A 7 -5.76 -7.63 -12.28
CA ASN A 7 -5.85 -6.63 -11.22
C ASN A 7 -5.55 -5.28 -11.85
N THR A 8 -6.46 -4.34 -11.68
CA THR A 8 -6.24 -2.97 -12.12
C THR A 8 -5.07 -2.35 -11.34
N LEU A 9 -4.42 -1.33 -11.91
CA LEU A 9 -3.34 -0.61 -11.24
C LEU A 9 -3.78 -0.06 -9.87
N GLY A 10 -5.07 0.32 -9.73
CA GLY A 10 -5.66 0.77 -8.48
C GLY A 10 -5.77 -0.34 -7.42
N GLU A 11 -6.33 -1.51 -7.78
CA GLU A 11 -6.46 -2.64 -6.85
C GLU A 11 -5.09 -3.14 -6.35
N THR A 12 -4.09 -3.15 -7.22
CA THR A 12 -2.72 -3.56 -6.87
C THR A 12 -2.06 -2.58 -5.90
N TRP A 13 -2.29 -1.27 -6.08
CA TRP A 13 -1.79 -0.24 -5.17
C TRP A 13 -2.46 -0.32 -3.80
N VAL A 14 -3.79 -0.47 -3.74
CA VAL A 14 -4.54 -0.58 -2.49
C VAL A 14 -4.06 -1.79 -1.68
N GLN A 15 -3.95 -2.96 -2.31
CA GLN A 15 -3.43 -4.18 -1.66
C GLN A 15 -1.99 -4.00 -1.15
N THR A 16 -1.17 -3.26 -1.90
CA THR A 16 0.20 -2.95 -1.46
C THR A 16 0.19 -2.08 -0.21
N CYS A 17 -0.67 -1.06 -0.16
CA CYS A 17 -0.82 -0.20 1.02
C CYS A 17 -1.32 -0.96 2.24
N GLU A 18 -2.30 -1.85 2.08
CA GLU A 18 -2.81 -2.70 3.16
C GLU A 18 -1.71 -3.57 3.79
N ARG A 19 -0.88 -4.21 2.95
CA ARG A 19 0.28 -5.01 3.43
C ARG A 19 1.33 -4.16 4.16
N LEU A 20 1.56 -2.94 3.69
CA LEU A 20 2.49 -2.01 4.32
C LEU A 20 1.96 -1.56 5.69
N LEU A 21 0.67 -1.25 5.79
CA LEU A 21 0.01 -0.88 7.04
C LEU A 21 0.02 -2.03 8.05
N GLU A 22 -0.25 -3.25 7.60
CA GLU A 22 -0.18 -4.44 8.46
C GLU A 22 1.23 -4.62 9.03
N ARG A 23 2.26 -4.46 8.20
CA ARG A 23 3.65 -4.57 8.64
C ARG A 23 4.05 -3.43 9.58
N LEU A 24 3.56 -2.21 9.34
CA LEU A 24 3.76 -1.08 10.26
C LEU A 24 3.13 -1.35 11.63
N ARG A 25 1.92 -1.94 11.65
CA ARG A 25 1.23 -2.31 12.89
C ARG A 25 2.03 -3.34 13.69
N ARG A 26 2.52 -4.40 13.02
CA ARG A 26 3.39 -5.40 13.65
C ARG A 26 4.68 -4.78 14.21
N LEU A 27 5.30 -3.86 13.46
CA LEU A 27 6.47 -3.12 13.95
C LEU A 27 6.11 -2.24 15.15
N SER A 28 4.95 -1.60 15.17
CA SER A 28 4.46 -0.79 16.29
C SER A 28 4.26 -1.62 17.56
N GLU A 29 3.71 -2.82 17.43
CA GLU A 29 3.32 -3.69 18.55
C GLU A 29 4.50 -4.41 19.24
N LYS A 30 5.70 -4.41 18.64
CA LYS A 30 6.90 -5.00 19.26
C LYS A 30 7.23 -4.28 20.58
N LYS A 31 7.11 -5.00 21.70
CA LYS A 31 7.60 -4.59 23.03
C LYS A 31 9.08 -4.96 23.13
N ASP A 32 9.89 -4.07 23.68
CA ASP A 32 11.36 -4.17 23.73
C ASP A 32 12.01 -3.98 22.34
N LYS A 33 12.11 -2.71 21.91
CA LYS A 33 12.82 -2.32 20.69
C LYS A 33 14.20 -1.83 21.05
N ASP A 34 15.22 -2.42 20.45
CA ASP A 34 16.56 -1.85 20.52
C ASP A 34 16.67 -0.60 19.61
N ARG A 35 17.79 0.12 19.69
CA ARG A 35 17.99 1.34 18.90
C ARG A 35 17.96 1.08 17.39
N LEU A 36 18.46 -0.06 16.94
CA LEU A 36 18.45 -0.48 15.55
C LEU A 36 17.02 -0.81 15.10
N ASP A 37 16.21 -1.47 15.94
CA ASP A 37 14.78 -1.72 15.68
C ASP A 37 14.00 -0.42 15.45
N ILE A 38 14.30 0.62 16.24
CA ILE A 38 13.66 1.94 16.09
C ILE A 38 14.01 2.53 14.73
N VAL A 39 15.31 2.58 14.38
CA VAL A 39 15.76 3.14 13.09
C VAL A 39 15.19 2.35 11.91
N GLN A 40 15.14 1.01 12.02
CA GLN A 40 14.54 0.16 10.99
C GLN A 40 13.03 0.41 10.84
N SER A 41 12.32 0.59 11.96
CA SER A 41 10.90 0.92 11.96
C SER A 41 10.65 2.28 11.31
N MET A 42 11.47 3.29 11.61
CA MET A 42 11.39 4.62 10.99
C MET A 42 11.66 4.54 9.48
N ARG A 43 12.71 3.82 9.06
CA ARG A 43 13.03 3.61 7.64
C ARG A 43 11.87 2.96 6.91
N PHE A 44 11.24 1.96 7.52
CA PHE A 44 10.08 1.29 6.95
C PHE A 44 8.85 2.20 6.86
N ALA A 45 8.59 3.03 7.87
CA ALA A 45 7.51 4.01 7.84
C ALA A 45 7.67 5.04 6.72
N LEU A 46 8.89 5.57 6.53
CA LEU A 46 9.19 6.49 5.43
C LEU A 46 8.98 5.83 4.07
N TYR A 47 9.42 4.57 3.91
CA TYR A 47 9.19 3.80 2.68
C TYR A 47 7.69 3.57 2.42
N ALA A 48 6.93 3.21 3.44
CA ALA A 48 5.49 2.98 3.33
C ALA A 48 4.75 4.27 2.93
N LEU A 49 5.12 5.41 3.53
CA LEU A 49 4.58 6.72 3.16
C LEU A 49 4.90 7.09 1.71
N GLN A 50 6.15 6.91 1.29
CA GLN A 50 6.55 7.15 -0.11
C GLN A 50 5.72 6.30 -1.09
N ARG A 51 5.53 5.01 -0.80
CA ARG A 51 4.72 4.12 -1.65
C ARG A 51 3.25 4.51 -1.70
N SER A 52 2.69 4.95 -0.58
CA SER A 52 1.32 5.47 -0.51
C SER A 52 1.15 6.71 -1.39
N LEU A 53 2.04 7.69 -1.24
CA LEU A 53 2.04 8.94 -2.00
C LEU A 53 2.22 8.70 -3.51
N LEU A 54 3.14 7.83 -3.91
CA LEU A 54 3.37 7.52 -5.32
C LEU A 54 2.14 6.90 -5.99
N GLY A 55 1.46 5.98 -5.30
CA GLY A 55 0.25 5.39 -5.85
C GLY A 55 -0.92 6.37 -5.89
N TRP A 56 -1.03 7.27 -4.91
CA TRP A 56 -2.01 8.36 -4.93
C TRP A 56 -1.76 9.33 -6.09
N VAL A 57 -0.51 9.77 -6.30
CA VAL A 57 -0.14 10.64 -7.44
C VAL A 57 -0.43 9.94 -8.77
N ASN A 58 -0.10 8.66 -8.91
CA ASN A 58 -0.42 7.88 -10.10
C ASN A 58 -1.93 7.75 -10.33
N TRP A 59 -2.71 7.62 -9.26
CA TRP A 59 -4.17 7.57 -9.33
C TRP A 59 -4.77 8.91 -9.79
N VAL A 60 -4.34 10.03 -9.19
CA VAL A 60 -4.78 11.39 -9.56
C VAL A 60 -4.43 11.68 -11.03
N ASN A 61 -3.23 11.30 -11.47
CA ASN A 61 -2.75 11.56 -12.82
C ASN A 61 -3.36 10.63 -13.88
N ASN A 62 -3.92 9.47 -13.51
CA ASN A 62 -4.54 8.53 -14.44
C ASN A 62 -5.85 7.94 -13.89
N PRO A 63 -6.92 8.75 -13.80
CA PRO A 63 -8.18 8.33 -13.19
C PRO A 63 -8.88 7.21 -13.98
N ARG A 64 -8.68 7.12 -15.32
CA ARG A 64 -9.30 6.09 -16.17
C ARG A 64 -8.85 4.65 -15.85
N ALA A 65 -7.66 4.46 -15.27
CA ALA A 65 -7.18 3.13 -14.86
C ALA A 65 -7.90 2.58 -13.60
N SER A 66 -8.63 3.44 -12.87
CA SER A 66 -9.38 3.08 -11.66
C SER A 66 -10.90 3.06 -11.84
N ALA A 67 -11.41 3.58 -12.97
CA ALA A 67 -12.82 3.91 -13.15
C ALA A 67 -13.66 2.83 -13.88
N SER A 68 -13.28 1.55 -13.86
CA SER A 68 -14.04 0.52 -14.62
C SER A 68 -15.21 -0.11 -13.86
N LYS A 69 -15.54 0.28 -12.62
CA LYS A 69 -16.68 -0.32 -11.88
C LYS A 69 -17.50 0.60 -10.96
N SER A 70 -17.66 1.89 -11.27
CA SER A 70 -18.71 2.70 -10.63
C SER A 70 -19.94 2.95 -11.53
N SER A 71 -19.97 2.37 -12.74
CA SER A 71 -21.14 2.41 -13.63
C SER A 71 -21.55 0.99 -14.06
N LYS A 72 -22.18 0.27 -13.13
CA LYS A 72 -23.24 -0.71 -13.40
C LYS A 72 -24.17 -0.64 -12.19
N ARG A 73 -25.03 0.38 -12.21
CA ARG A 73 -26.37 0.28 -11.62
C ARG A 73 -27.15 -0.77 -12.39
#